data_AF-A0A385TVC1-F1
#
_entry.id   AF-A0A385TVC1-F1
#
_cell.length_a   1.000
_cell.length_b   1.000
_cell.length_c   1.000
_cell.angle_alpha   90.00
_cell.angle_beta   90.00
_cell.angle_gamma   90.00
#
_symmetry.space_group_name_H-M   'P 1'
#
loop_
_entity.id
_entity.type
_entity.pdbx_description
1 polymer ?
#
loop_
_entity_poly.entity_id
_entity_poly.type
_entity_poly.pdbx_seq_one_letter_code
_entity_poly.pdbx_strand_id
1 'polypeptide(L)'
;MAFMPPQGPQGPMQGPTSPPPTSVPQQPLASTFAVDPGAIRGCLFRNTYIWPTQGPGFWFYPTFVGRTSVAGFRWIGFMWVYSGLDLRRIASFTCF
;
A
#
# COMPACT_ATOMS: atom_id res chain seq x y z
N MET A 1 11.01 -45.75 -1.49
CA MET A 1 10.21 -44.66 -2.09
C MET A 1 9.96 -43.64 -0.99
N ALA A 2 10.72 -42.54 -0.95
CA ALA A 2 10.50 -41.47 0.01
C ALA A 2 10.12 -40.21 -0.77
N PHE A 3 8.81 -39.99 -0.92
CA PHE A 3 8.27 -38.73 -1.43
C PHE A 3 8.31 -37.72 -0.28
N MET A 4 9.35 -36.89 -0.26
CA MET A 4 9.39 -35.69 0.56
C MET A 4 8.66 -34.58 -0.21
N PRO A 5 7.52 -34.04 0.26
CA PRO A 5 6.96 -32.85 -0.35
C PRO A 5 7.91 -31.67 -0.07
N PRO A 6 8.19 -30.80 -1.05
CA PRO A 6 8.97 -29.60 -0.82
C PRO A 6 8.12 -28.67 0.05
N GLN A 7 8.46 -28.56 1.34
CA GLN A 7 8.00 -27.47 2.19
C GLN A 7 8.69 -26.20 1.71
N GLY A 8 8.10 -25.54 0.72
CA GLY A 8 8.42 -24.15 0.43
C GLY A 8 7.99 -23.30 1.63
N PRO A 9 8.83 -22.42 2.16
CA PRO A 9 8.38 -21.47 3.18
C PRO A 9 7.50 -20.43 2.47
N GLN A 10 6.22 -20.73 2.33
CA GLN A 10 5.21 -19.69 2.16
C GLN A 10 5.01 -19.07 3.53
N GLY A 11 6.00 -18.29 3.97
CA GLY A 11 5.87 -17.46 5.15
C GLY A 11 4.63 -16.58 4.98
N PRO A 12 3.84 -16.35 6.04
CA PRO A 12 2.76 -15.36 5.98
C PRO A 12 3.38 -14.07 5.42
N MET A 13 2.74 -13.45 4.43
CA MET A 13 3.22 -12.18 3.88
C MET A 13 3.29 -11.19 5.05
N GLN A 14 4.48 -11.01 5.63
CA GLN A 14 4.66 -10.17 6.80
C GLN A 14 4.60 -8.73 6.29
N GLY A 15 3.52 -8.03 6.65
CA GLY A 15 3.45 -6.59 6.46
C GLY A 15 4.56 -5.89 7.24
N PRO A 16 4.74 -4.58 7.04
CA PRO A 16 5.71 -3.81 7.81
C PRO A 16 5.48 -4.05 9.31
N THR A 17 6.52 -4.37 10.07
CA THR A 17 6.40 -4.53 11.53
C THR A 17 6.47 -3.20 12.27
N SER A 18 6.94 -2.14 11.59
CA SER A 18 7.02 -0.79 12.16
C SER A 18 5.73 0.00 11.93
N PRO A 19 5.29 0.80 12.92
CA PRO A 19 4.22 1.75 12.71
C PRO A 19 4.63 2.79 11.64
N PRO A 20 3.68 3.28 10.84
CA PRO A 20 3.95 4.37 9.92
C PRO A 20 4.29 5.66 10.69
N PRO A 21 4.87 6.68 10.02
CA PRO A 21 5.06 8.00 10.62
C PRO A 21 3.74 8.53 11.19
N THR A 22 3.75 9.02 12.42
CA THR A 22 2.55 9.65 13.01
C THR A 22 2.23 11.00 12.38
N SER A 23 3.23 11.63 11.75
CA SER A 23 3.08 12.87 11.00
C SER A 23 2.44 12.60 9.64
N VAL A 24 1.19 13.03 9.49
CA VAL A 24 0.52 13.02 8.19
C VAL A 24 1.23 14.05 7.29
N PRO A 25 1.75 13.67 6.11
CA PRO A 25 2.27 14.64 5.13
C PRO A 25 1.25 15.73 4.82
N GLN A 26 1.71 16.91 4.39
CA GLN A 26 0.80 17.84 3.73
C GLN A 26 0.38 17.25 2.39
N GLN A 27 -0.92 17.27 2.11
CA GLN A 27 -1.44 16.79 0.84
C GLN A 27 -0.84 17.63 -0.30
N PRO A 28 -0.12 17.02 -1.25
CA PRO A 28 0.42 17.77 -2.37
C PRO A 28 -0.74 18.37 -3.17
N LEU A 29 -0.78 19.70 -3.26
CA LEU A 29 -1.73 20.45 -4.10
C LEU A 29 -1.56 20.11 -5.59
N ALA A 30 -0.40 19.59 -5.97
CA ALA A 30 -0.06 19.11 -7.30
C ALA A 30 0.09 17.58 -7.29
N SER A 31 -1.02 16.86 -7.16
CA SER A 31 -1.07 15.48 -7.63
C SER A 31 -1.40 15.52 -9.12
N THR A 32 -0.55 14.90 -9.94
CA THR A 32 -0.82 14.75 -11.38
C THR A 32 -2.21 14.16 -11.54
N PHE A 33 -3.06 14.83 -12.34
CA PHE A 33 -4.51 14.60 -12.47
C PHE A 33 -4.97 13.16 -12.81
N ALA A 34 -4.03 12.24 -13.00
CA ALA A 34 -4.27 10.82 -12.99
C ALA A 34 -3.33 10.17 -11.97
N VAL A 35 -3.89 9.49 -10.98
CA VAL A 35 -3.13 8.49 -10.20
C VAL A 35 -2.84 7.34 -11.15
N ASP A 36 -1.78 7.49 -11.93
CA ASP A 36 -1.35 6.48 -12.87
C ASP A 36 -0.78 5.26 -12.12
N PRO A 37 -1.11 4.03 -12.53
CA PRO A 37 -0.52 2.82 -11.96
C PRO A 37 1.01 2.83 -12.05
N GLY A 38 1.59 3.55 -13.00
CA GLY A 38 3.04 3.77 -13.10
C GLY A 38 3.63 4.61 -11.96
N ALA A 39 2.90 5.61 -11.47
CA ALA A 39 3.40 6.51 -10.43
C ALA A 39 3.39 5.83 -9.06
N ILE A 40 2.32 5.10 -8.71
CA ILE A 40 2.23 4.36 -7.45
C ILE A 40 3.20 3.16 -7.40
N ARG A 41 3.58 2.61 -8.55
CA ARG A 41 4.62 1.57 -8.65
C ARG A 41 5.97 2.04 -8.10
N GLY A 42 6.28 3.34 -8.20
CA GLY A 42 7.48 3.92 -7.59
C GLY A 42 7.44 3.89 -6.05
N CYS A 43 6.26 3.75 -5.46
CA CYS A 43 6.04 3.69 -4.02
C CYS A 43 5.93 2.25 -3.48
N LEU A 44 6.15 1.21 -4.30
CA LEU A 44 6.16 -0.18 -3.86
C LEU A 44 7.16 -0.40 -2.73
N PHE A 45 6.75 -1.18 -1.72
CA PHE A 45 7.53 -1.48 -0.51
C PHE A 45 7.95 -0.24 0.30
N ARG A 46 7.16 0.85 0.24
CA ARG A 46 7.37 2.08 0.99
C ARG A 46 6.13 2.50 1.76
N ASN A 47 6.32 3.27 2.83
CA ASN A 47 5.20 3.83 3.58
C ASN A 47 4.54 4.92 2.74
N THR A 48 3.31 4.66 2.28
CA THR A 48 2.58 5.57 1.40
C THR A 48 1.38 6.13 2.15
N TYR A 49 1.29 7.45 2.25
CA TYR A 49 0.08 8.09 2.72
C TYR A 49 -0.86 8.30 1.55
N ILE A 50 -2.08 7.78 1.66
CA ILE A 50 -3.10 7.86 0.61
C ILE A 50 -4.21 8.77 1.09
N TRP A 51 -4.56 9.76 0.26
CA TRP A 51 -5.78 10.54 0.40
C TRP A 51 -6.82 9.98 -0.56
N PRO A 52 -7.87 9.33 -0.04
CA PRO A 52 -8.96 8.90 -0.89
C PRO A 52 -9.73 10.09 -1.43
N THR A 53 -10.43 9.91 -2.55
CA THR A 53 -11.35 10.91 -3.11
C THR A 53 -12.51 11.22 -2.17
N GLN A 54 -12.85 10.29 -1.28
CA GLN A 54 -13.86 10.45 -0.25
C GLN A 54 -13.38 9.83 1.07
N GLY A 55 -13.42 10.61 2.15
CA GLY A 55 -13.07 10.18 3.50
C GLY A 55 -11.68 10.61 3.97
N PRO A 56 -11.26 10.18 5.18
CA PRO A 56 -9.97 10.52 5.75
C PRO A 56 -8.82 9.79 5.04
N GLY A 57 -7.65 10.43 5.01
CA GLY A 57 -6.41 9.80 4.55
C GLY A 57 -5.95 8.68 5.48
N PHE A 58 -5.17 7.74 4.94
CA PHE A 58 -4.65 6.61 5.69
C PHE A 58 -3.29 6.16 5.18
N TRP A 59 -2.55 5.50 6.06
CA TRP A 59 -1.29 4.85 5.69
C TRP A 59 -1.55 3.53 4.98
N PHE A 60 -0.82 3.33 3.89
CA PHE A 60 -0.89 2.17 3.03
C PHE A 60 0.52 1.78 2.60
N TYR A 61 0.79 0.48 2.59
CA TYR A 61 2.06 -0.10 2.22
C TYR A 61 1.85 -1.00 1.00
N PRO A 62 1.99 -0.45 -0.22
CA PRO A 62 1.72 -1.20 -1.43
C PRO A 62 2.81 -2.27 -1.64
N THR A 63 2.38 -3.51 -1.86
CA THR A 63 3.27 -4.63 -2.16
C THR A 63 3.10 -5.13 -3.59
N PHE A 64 1.94 -4.84 -4.19
CA PHE A 64 1.64 -5.20 -5.55
C PHE A 64 0.75 -4.15 -6.21
N VAL A 65 1.08 -3.75 -7.44
CA VAL A 65 0.26 -2.80 -8.23
C VAL A 65 -0.20 -3.49 -9.50
N GLY A 66 -1.52 -3.63 -9.64
CA GLY A 66 -2.20 -4.07 -10.85
C GLY A 66 -2.43 -2.92 -11.84
N ARG A 67 -3.30 -3.16 -12.84
CA ARG A 67 -3.61 -2.14 -13.85
C ARG A 67 -4.49 -1.00 -13.32
N THR A 68 -5.40 -1.32 -12.40
CA THR A 68 -6.41 -0.36 -11.87
C THR A 68 -6.54 -0.40 -10.36
N SER A 69 -5.79 -1.28 -9.68
CA SER A 69 -5.86 -1.49 -8.24
C SER A 69 -4.47 -1.74 -7.68
N VAL A 70 -4.31 -1.45 -6.39
CA VAL A 70 -3.10 -1.71 -5.62
C VAL A 70 -3.46 -2.61 -4.45
N ALA A 71 -2.65 -3.64 -4.23
CA ALA A 71 -2.74 -4.52 -3.08
C ALA A 71 -1.56 -4.25 -2.15
N GLY A 72 -1.81 -4.34 -0.86
CA GLY A 72 -0.84 -3.95 0.14
C GLY A 72 -1.37 -4.11 1.55
N PHE A 73 -0.67 -3.50 2.49
CA PHE A 73 -1.10 -3.46 3.87
C PHE A 73 -1.65 -2.08 4.20
N ARG A 74 -2.83 -2.02 4.78
CA ARG A 74 -3.44 -0.80 5.30
C ARG A 74 -3.23 -0.71 6.80
N TRP A 75 -2.81 0.46 7.27
CA TRP A 75 -2.73 0.72 8.70
C TRP A 75 -4.12 1.02 9.27
N ILE A 76 -4.51 0.31 10.32
CA ILE A 76 -5.79 0.54 11.03
C ILE A 76 -5.61 1.22 12.39
N GLY A 77 -4.42 1.79 12.66
CA GLY A 77 -4.10 2.49 13.91
C GLY A 77 -3.21 1.68 14.86
N PHE A 78 -3.35 0.35 14.86
CA PHE A 78 -2.59 -0.55 15.74
C PHE A 78 -1.90 -1.71 15.01
N MET A 79 -2.33 -2.03 13.79
CA MET A 79 -1.70 -3.07 12.98
C MET A 79 -1.84 -2.79 11.49
N TRP A 80 -1.04 -3.50 10.70
CA TRP A 80 -1.11 -3.55 9.25
C TRP A 80 -2.02 -4.71 8.83
N VAL A 81 -3.06 -4.41 8.07
CA VAL A 81 -4.02 -5.40 7.56
C VAL A 81 -3.92 -5.45 6.05
N TYR A 82 -3.77 -6.65 5.49
CA TYR A 82 -3.72 -6.81 4.05
C TYR A 82 -5.06 -6.39 3.41
N SER A 83 -5.00 -5.48 2.43
CA SER A 83 -6.17 -4.89 1.79
C SER A 83 -5.86 -4.44 0.37
N GLY A 84 -6.89 -4.40 -0.47
CA GLY A 84 -6.83 -3.88 -1.84
C GLY A 84 -7.51 -2.52 -1.93
N LEU A 85 -6.95 -1.63 -2.74
CA LEU A 85 -7.49 -0.30 -3.02
C LEU A 85 -7.54 -0.03 -4.52
N ASP A 86 -8.66 0.49 -5.01
CA ASP A 86 -8.78 0.95 -6.40
C ASP A 86 -8.02 2.26 -6.60
N LEU A 87 -7.22 2.35 -7.67
CA LEU A 87 -6.49 3.58 -8.01
C LEU A 87 -7.43 4.76 -8.27
N ARG A 88 -8.65 4.48 -8.77
CA ARG A 88 -9.70 5.48 -8.99
C ARG A 88 -10.24 6.12 -7.71
N ARG A 89 -10.05 5.47 -6.56
CA ARG A 89 -10.46 6.01 -5.26
C ARG A 89 -9.37 6.86 -4.63
N ILE A 90 -8.19 6.96 -5.24
CA ILE A 90 -7.07 7.74 -4.73
C ILE A 90 -7.13 9.13 -5.37
N ALA A 91 -7.27 10.18 -4.57
CA ALA A 91 -7.16 11.55 -5.03
C ALA A 91 -5.69 11.98 -5.08
N SER A 92 -4.92 11.61 -4.06
CA SER A 92 -3.50 11.96 -3.96
C SER A 92 -2.79 10.89 -3.14
N PHE A 93 -1.49 10.75 -3.33
CA PHE A 93 -0.65 9.88 -2.53
C PHE A 93 0.75 10.47 -2.39
N THR A 94 1.41 10.14 -1.30
CA THR A 94 2.80 10.53 -1.04
C THR A 94 3.52 9.34 -0.44
N CYS A 95 4.61 8.89 -1.06
CA CYS A 95 5.48 7.88 -0.46
C CYS A 95 6.68 8.49 0.24
N PHE A 96 7.13 7.78 1.28
CA PHE A 96 8.32 8.05 2.08
C PHE A 96 9.30 6.89 1.91
#